data_AF-A0A0B2RSF6-F1
#
_entry.id   AF-A0A0B2RSF6-F1
#
_cell.length_a   1.000
_cell.length_b   1.000
_cell.length_c   1.000
_cell.angle_alpha   90.00
_cell.angle_beta   90.00
_cell.angle_gamma   90.00
#
_symmetry.space_group_name_H-M   'P 1'
#
loop_
_entity.id
_entity.type
_entity.pdbx_description
1 polymer ?
#
loop_
_entity_poly.entity_id
_entity_poly.type
_entity_poly.pdbx_seq_one_letter_code
_entity_poly.pdbx_strand_id
1 'polypeptide(L)'
;ITRQELHADSAGVDLRSRCPFFYEFGCKIAPIVGDRTIGFLLLTAFKSRYKEILTKAHTVAFAPGSKFWTILTKEEIYLYETAQSAMASFKKWRMGGPRFQIASVLGRKRKSKE
;
A
#
# COMPACT_ATOMS: atom_id res chain seq x y z
N ILE A 1 -2.40 -4.99 -24.83
CA ILE A 1 -2.74 -6.08 -23.88
C ILE A 1 -2.95 -5.52 -22.47
N THR A 2 -1.91 -5.03 -21.75
CA THR A 2 -2.07 -4.47 -20.38
C THR A 2 -3.18 -3.43 -20.21
N ARG A 3 -3.31 -2.49 -21.15
CA ARG A 3 -4.38 -1.48 -21.14
C ARG A 3 -5.77 -2.10 -21.21
N GLN A 4 -5.99 -3.11 -22.05
CA GLN A 4 -7.28 -3.79 -22.19
C GLN A 4 -7.59 -4.65 -20.96
N GLU A 5 -6.59 -5.34 -20.40
CA GLU A 5 -6.76 -6.15 -19.18
C GLU A 5 -7.14 -5.27 -17.98
N LEU A 6 -6.49 -4.11 -17.83
CA LEU A 6 -6.85 -3.14 -16.78
C LEU A 6 -8.27 -2.59 -16.93
N HIS A 7 -8.78 -2.48 -18.16
CA HIS A 7 -10.16 -2.09 -18.40
C HIS A 7 -11.16 -3.22 -18.09
N ALA A 8 -10.78 -4.48 -18.28
CA ALA A 8 -11.64 -5.64 -18.02
C ALA A 8 -11.71 -6.00 -16.53
N ASP A 9 -10.55 -6.16 -15.88
CA ASP A 9 -10.43 -6.38 -14.45
C ASP A 9 -9.09 -5.82 -13.95
N SER A 10 -9.13 -4.59 -13.43
CA SER A 10 -7.93 -3.96 -12.87
C SER A 10 -7.39 -4.67 -11.63
N ALA A 11 -8.23 -5.37 -10.85
CA ALA A 11 -7.83 -5.96 -9.58
C ALA A 11 -7.02 -7.25 -9.77
N GLY A 12 -7.38 -8.05 -10.78
CA GLY A 12 -6.68 -9.30 -11.11
C GLY A 12 -5.34 -9.13 -11.84
N VAL A 13 -5.04 -7.95 -12.39
CA VAL A 13 -3.80 -7.72 -13.14
C VAL A 13 -2.59 -7.70 -12.20
N ASP A 14 -1.60 -8.53 -12.51
CA ASP A 14 -0.27 -8.50 -11.89
C ASP A 14 0.54 -7.32 -12.42
N LEU A 15 0.38 -6.17 -11.76
CA LEU A 15 1.18 -4.98 -12.06
C LEU A 15 2.60 -5.10 -11.54
N ARG A 16 2.85 -5.92 -10.52
CA ARG A 16 4.15 -6.02 -9.87
C ARG A 16 5.19 -6.67 -10.76
N SER A 17 4.85 -7.80 -11.39
CA SER A 17 5.78 -8.49 -12.31
C SER A 17 6.04 -7.67 -13.58
N ARG A 18 5.08 -6.83 -13.99
CA ARG A 18 5.18 -5.99 -15.18
C ARG A 18 5.94 -4.69 -14.92
N CYS A 19 5.58 -3.96 -13.88
CA CYS A 19 6.19 -2.71 -13.49
C CYS A 19 5.91 -2.40 -12.00
N PRO A 20 6.87 -2.67 -11.08
CA PRO A 20 6.68 -2.40 -9.65
C PRO A 20 6.34 -0.95 -9.30
N PHE A 21 6.70 0.00 -10.17
CA PHE A 21 6.49 1.45 -10.03
C PHE A 21 5.51 1.97 -11.10
N PHE A 22 4.50 1.17 -11.44
CA PHE A 22 3.58 1.41 -12.56
C PHE A 22 3.01 2.84 -12.58
N TYR A 23 2.59 3.36 -11.42
CA TYR A 23 1.99 4.69 -11.32
C TYR A 23 3.04 5.80 -11.45
N GLU A 24 4.13 5.74 -10.69
CA GLU A 24 5.18 6.75 -10.76
C GLU A 24 5.83 6.80 -12.16
N PHE A 25 6.14 5.64 -12.73
CA PHE A 25 6.68 5.52 -14.08
C PHE A 25 5.72 6.09 -15.12
N GLY A 26 4.44 5.72 -15.03
CA GLY A 26 3.39 6.21 -15.92
C GLY A 26 3.26 7.74 -15.90
N CYS A 27 3.29 8.35 -14.72
CA CYS A 27 3.24 9.80 -14.57
C CYS A 27 4.45 10.50 -15.20
N LYS A 28 5.65 9.92 -15.08
CA LYS A 28 6.89 10.48 -15.65
C LYS A 28 6.94 10.36 -17.17
N ILE A 29 6.40 9.29 -17.73
CA ILE A 29 6.48 9.04 -19.18
C ILE A 29 5.33 9.68 -19.98
N ALA A 30 4.19 9.92 -19.34
CA ALA A 30 3.03 10.59 -19.94
C ALA A 30 3.38 11.88 -20.73
N PRO A 31 4.15 12.84 -20.19
CA PRO A 31 4.50 14.05 -20.94
C PRO A 31 5.49 13.79 -22.09
N ILE A 32 6.29 12.72 -22.02
CA ILE A 32 7.31 12.39 -23.03
C ILE A 32 6.68 11.73 -24.26
N VAL A 33 5.73 10.82 -24.04
CA VAL A 33 5.09 10.03 -25.10
C VAL A 33 4.02 10.84 -25.83
N GLY A 34 3.50 11.91 -25.21
CA GLY A 34 2.43 12.74 -25.78
C GLY A 34 1.04 12.06 -25.78
N ASP A 35 0.92 10.82 -25.26
CA ASP A 35 -0.35 10.13 -25.11
C ASP A 35 -1.13 10.68 -23.89
N ARG A 36 -2.12 11.52 -24.19
CA ARG A 36 -3.01 12.15 -23.19
C ARG A 36 -3.85 11.15 -22.41
N THR A 37 -3.98 9.91 -22.87
CA THR A 37 -4.82 8.90 -22.24
C THR A 37 -4.11 8.13 -21.12
N ILE A 38 -2.77 8.26 -21.01
CA ILE A 38 -1.99 7.60 -19.95
C ILE A 38 -2.46 8.05 -18.57
N GLY A 39 -2.61 9.35 -18.34
CA GLY A 39 -3.04 9.88 -17.04
C GLY A 39 -4.41 9.33 -16.61
N PHE A 40 -5.37 9.27 -17.54
CA PHE A 40 -6.70 8.71 -17.27
C PHE A 40 -6.64 7.21 -16.95
N LEU A 41 -5.80 6.45 -17.66
CA LEU A 41 -5.61 5.03 -17.42
C LEU A 41 -5.03 4.76 -16.03
N LEU A 42 -3.98 5.49 -15.64
CA LEU A 42 -3.37 5.36 -14.31
C LEU A 42 -4.38 5.67 -13.20
N LEU A 43 -5.11 6.78 -13.35
CA LEU A 43 -6.13 7.18 -12.38
C LEU A 43 -7.24 6.14 -12.24
N THR A 44 -7.72 5.61 -13.35
CA THR A 44 -8.83 4.64 -13.37
C THR A 44 -8.39 3.31 -12.75
N ALA A 45 -7.20 2.81 -13.12
CA ALA A 45 -6.62 1.61 -12.53
C ALA A 45 -6.44 1.77 -11.00
N PHE A 46 -5.86 2.90 -10.56
CA PHE A 46 -5.65 3.17 -9.15
C PHE A 46 -6.97 3.22 -8.37
N LYS A 47 -7.95 4.00 -8.86
CA LYS A 47 -9.27 4.14 -8.21
C LYS A 47 -9.98 2.79 -8.06
N SER A 48 -9.94 1.97 -9.09
CA SER A 48 -10.61 0.67 -9.07
C SER A 48 -9.97 -0.28 -8.03
N ARG A 49 -8.64 -0.32 -7.97
CA ARG A 49 -7.89 -1.15 -7.01
C ARG A 49 -7.92 -0.62 -5.58
N TYR A 50 -8.07 0.70 -5.40
CA TYR A 50 -8.03 1.39 -4.11
C TYR A 50 -9.03 0.84 -3.08
N LYS A 51 -10.29 0.61 -3.51
CA LYS A 51 -11.35 0.13 -2.61
C LYS A 51 -11.01 -1.23 -2.02
N GLU A 52 -10.50 -2.14 -2.85
CA GLU A 52 -10.15 -3.49 -2.39
C GLU A 52 -8.94 -3.46 -1.45
N ILE A 53 -7.90 -2.68 -1.79
CA ILE A 53 -6.70 -2.51 -0.95
C ILE A 53 -7.10 -2.02 0.44
N LEU A 54 -7.89 -0.95 0.54
CA LEU A 54 -8.31 -0.40 1.83
C LEU A 54 -9.22 -1.34 2.60
N THR A 55 -10.17 -1.99 1.91
CA THR A 55 -11.07 -2.95 2.55
C THR A 55 -10.26 -4.04 3.22
N LYS A 56 -9.28 -4.63 2.53
CA LYS A 56 -8.44 -5.68 3.11
C LYS A 56 -7.51 -5.12 4.21
N ALA A 57 -6.95 -3.92 4.06
CA ALA A 57 -6.11 -3.29 5.09
C ALA A 57 -6.82 -3.09 6.42
N HIS A 58 -8.13 -2.85 6.39
CA HIS A 58 -8.93 -2.61 7.59
C HIS A 58 -9.58 -3.89 8.17
N THR A 59 -9.88 -4.88 7.33
CA THR A 59 -10.66 -6.06 7.73
C THR A 59 -9.82 -7.31 8.00
N VAL A 60 -8.69 -7.49 7.30
CA VAL A 60 -7.92 -8.74 7.34
C VAL A 60 -6.48 -8.45 7.78
N ALA A 61 -6.01 -9.17 8.81
CA ALA A 61 -4.57 -9.27 9.03
C ALA A 61 -3.98 -10.12 7.89
N PHE A 62 -3.31 -9.49 6.92
CA PHE A 62 -2.67 -10.21 5.82
C PHE A 62 -1.76 -11.30 6.35
N ALA A 63 -1.98 -12.54 5.91
CA ALA A 63 -0.95 -13.56 6.00
C ALA A 63 0.15 -13.20 4.98
N PRO A 64 1.44 -13.13 5.39
CA PRO A 64 2.54 -13.00 4.45
C PRO A 64 2.46 -14.13 3.41
N GLY A 65 2.47 -13.78 2.13
CA GLY A 65 2.35 -14.76 1.02
C GLY A 65 0.97 -14.87 0.36
N SER A 66 -0.01 -14.04 0.73
CA SER A 66 -1.28 -13.94 -0.01
C SER A 66 -1.03 -13.56 -1.48
N LYS A 67 -1.72 -14.24 -2.42
CA LYS A 67 -1.69 -13.96 -3.87
C LYS A 67 -2.00 -12.50 -4.21
N PHE A 68 -2.71 -11.79 -3.33
CA PHE A 68 -2.97 -10.37 -3.51
C PHE A 68 -1.69 -9.53 -3.37
N TRP A 69 -0.77 -9.88 -2.48
CA TRP A 69 0.46 -9.11 -2.27
C TRP A 69 1.43 -9.18 -3.44
N THR A 70 1.39 -10.28 -4.19
CA THR A 70 2.30 -10.54 -5.31
C THR A 70 1.93 -9.73 -6.55
N ILE A 71 0.72 -9.14 -6.61
CA ILE A 71 0.24 -8.38 -7.78
C ILE A 71 0.22 -6.87 -7.58
N LEU A 72 0.54 -6.38 -6.37
CA LEU A 72 0.50 -4.96 -6.02
C LEU A 72 1.78 -4.21 -6.40
N THR A 73 1.61 -2.94 -6.78
CA THR A 73 2.74 -2.02 -6.98
C THR A 73 3.33 -1.55 -5.65
N LYS A 74 4.48 -0.89 -5.70
CA LYS A 74 5.13 -0.32 -4.50
C LYS A 74 4.27 0.74 -3.82
N GLU A 75 3.61 1.58 -4.60
CA GLU A 75 2.71 2.62 -4.12
C GLU A 75 1.47 2.02 -3.44
N GLU A 76 0.92 0.93 -3.99
CA GLU A 76 -0.22 0.21 -3.41
C GLU A 76 0.15 -0.50 -2.10
N ILE A 77 1.34 -1.10 -2.04
CA ILE A 77 1.88 -1.69 -0.80
C ILE A 77 2.05 -0.62 0.27
N TYR A 78 2.62 0.53 -0.08
CA TYR A 78 2.80 1.65 0.85
C TYR A 78 1.46 2.16 1.40
N LEU A 79 0.46 2.32 0.53
CA LEU A 79 -0.90 2.69 0.93
C LEU A 79 -1.49 1.67 1.91
N TYR A 80 -1.34 0.38 1.61
CA TYR A 80 -1.82 -0.70 2.46
C TYR A 80 -1.17 -0.66 3.85
N GLU A 81 0.17 -0.58 3.93
CA GLU A 81 0.91 -0.56 5.19
C GLU A 81 0.54 0.66 6.03
N THR A 82 0.37 1.81 5.38
CA THR A 82 -0.06 3.06 6.03
C THR A 82 -1.47 2.92 6.61
N ALA A 83 -2.41 2.36 5.85
CA ALA A 83 -3.78 2.12 6.32
C ALA A 83 -3.83 1.12 7.47
N GLN A 84 -2.99 0.08 7.44
CA GLN A 84 -2.88 -0.90 8.51
C GLN A 84 -2.32 -0.27 9.79
N SER A 85 -1.26 0.54 9.69
CA SER A 85 -0.67 1.28 10.81
C SER A 85 -1.66 2.27 11.43
N ALA A 86 -2.42 2.98 10.60
CA ALA A 86 -3.49 3.87 11.05
C ALA A 86 -4.58 3.10 11.82
N MET A 87 -5.02 1.95 11.30
CA MET A 87 -6.02 1.10 11.95
C MET A 87 -5.50 0.49 13.27
N ALA A 88 -4.22 0.10 13.34
CA ALA A 88 -3.60 -0.37 14.57
C ALA A 88 -3.55 0.73 15.63
N SER A 89 -3.18 1.95 15.23
CA SER A 89 -3.17 3.13 16.11
C SER A 89 -4.58 3.47 16.61
N PHE A 90 -5.58 3.44 15.71
CA PHE A 90 -6.98 3.64 16.07
C PHE A 90 -7.48 2.58 17.06
N LYS A 91 -7.19 1.30 16.82
CA LYS A 91 -7.56 0.21 17.74
C LYS A 91 -6.90 0.39 19.11
N LYS A 92 -5.62 0.77 19.15
CA LYS A 92 -4.89 1.06 20.40
C LYS A 92 -5.52 2.23 21.17
N TRP A 93 -5.87 3.30 20.47
CA TRP A 93 -6.58 4.44 21.05
C TRP A 93 -7.96 4.04 21.59
N ARG A 94 -8.75 3.32 20.79
CA ARG A 94 -10.12 2.88 21.14
C ARG A 94 -10.15 1.94 22.34
N MET A 95 -9.19 1.02 22.45
CA MET A 95 -9.13 0.04 23.54
C MET A 95 -8.60 0.64 24.86
N GLY A 96 -8.25 1.93 24.89
CA GLY A 96 -7.82 2.60 26.13
C GLY A 96 -6.47 2.10 26.65
N GLY A 97 -5.53 1.77 25.76
CA GLY A 97 -4.17 1.35 26.15
C GLY A 97 -3.42 2.41 26.97
N PRO A 98 -2.23 2.07 27.53
CA PRO A 98 -1.45 2.99 28.34
C PRO A 98 -1.22 4.32 27.60
N ARG A 99 -1.79 5.41 28.13
CA ARG A 99 -1.77 6.75 27.50
C ARG A 99 -0.36 7.33 27.40
N PHE A 100 0.52 6.88 28.28
CA PHE A 100 1.94 7.24 28.29
C PHE A 100 2.77 5.98 28.07
N GLN A 101 3.58 5.98 27.01
CA GLN A 101 4.61 4.96 26.83
C GLN A 101 5.94 5.53 27.28
N ILE A 102 6.69 4.73 28.04
CA ILE A 102 8.06 5.06 28.44
C ILE A 102 8.87 5.20 27.15
N ALA A 103 9.49 6.36 26.96
CA ALA A 103 10.35 6.60 25.82
C ALA A 103 11.45 5.52 25.75
N SER A 104 11.80 5.08 24.55
CA SER A 104 12.79 4.01 24.34
C SER A 104 14.16 4.29 24.99
N VAL A 105 14.47 5.57 25.22
CA VAL A 105 15.65 6.04 25.95
C VAL A 105 15.60 5.75 27.46
N LEU A 106 14.42 5.70 28.06
CA LEU A 106 14.22 5.46 29.51
C LEU A 106 14.07 3.97 29.85
N GLY A 107 13.71 3.13 28.87
CA GLY A 107 13.55 1.68 29.05
C GLY A 107 14.85 0.86 28.93
N ARG A 108 15.98 1.47 28.56
CA ARG A 108 17.26 0.77 28.47
C ARG A 108 17.83 0.51 29.86
N LYS A 109 17.76 -0.75 30.32
CA LYS A 109 18.48 -1.22 31.50
C LYS A 109 19.97 -0.89 31.31
N ARG A 110 20.53 -0.03 32.17
CA ARG A 110 21.97 0.28 32.17
C ARG A 110 22.73 -1.06 32.22
N LYS A 111 23.65 -1.30 31.27
CA LYS A 111 24.61 -2.39 31.39
C LYS A 111 25.43 -2.14 32.66
N SER A 112 25.35 -3.03 33.64
CA SER A 112 26.28 -3.05 34.76
C SER A 112 27.67 -3.32 34.19
N LYS A 113 28.63 -2.44 34.50
CA LYS A 113 30.04 -2.72 34.32
C LYS A 113 30.47 -3.52 35.55
N GLU A 114 30.68 -4.81 35.38
CA GLU A 114 31.73 -5.53 36.11
C GLU A 114 32.99 -5.47 35.24
#